data_AF-A0A413CQA0-F1
#
_entry.id   AF-A0A413CQA0-F1
#
_cell.length_a   1.000
_cell.length_b   1.000
_cell.length_c   1.000
_cell.angle_alpha   90.00
_cell.angle_beta   90.00
_cell.angle_gamma   90.00
#
_symmetry.space_group_name_H-M   'P 1'
#
loop_
_entity.id
_entity.type
_entity.pdbx_description
1 polymer ?
#
loop_
_entity_poly.entity_id
_entity_poly.type
_entity_poly.pdbx_seq_one_letter_code
_entity_poly.pdbx_strand_id
1 'polypeptide(L)' 'MLRCKSCGKRFVVDRGQLTFYSHQDQSKWNELILDTLNGVSLKETAAKINVNERNVFNMRHKLLVSLGTEERPIHSEK' A
#
# COMPACT_ATOMS: atom_id res chain seq x y z
N MET A 1 1.72 -16.69 0.22
CA MET A 1 0.88 -16.98 -0.96
C MET A 1 0.12 -18.27 -0.68
N LEU A 2 -1.21 -18.21 -0.62
CA LEU A 2 -2.08 -19.34 -0.31
C LEU A 2 -2.59 -19.99 -1.60
N ARG A 3 -2.94 -21.28 -1.52
CA ARG A 3 -3.48 -22.03 -2.65
C ARG A 3 -4.78 -22.70 -2.23
N CYS A 4 -5.83 -22.50 -3.02
CA CYS A 4 -7.09 -23.20 -2.82
C CYS A 4 -6.93 -24.68 -3.16
N LYS A 5 -7.36 -25.57 -2.25
CA LYS A 5 -7.25 -27.04 -2.44
C LYS A 5 -8.24 -27.58 -3.48
N SER A 6 -9.39 -26.93 -3.69
CA SER A 6 -10.42 -27.40 -4.62
C SER A 6 -10.21 -26.94 -6.07
N CYS A 7 -9.89 -25.66 -6.28
CA CYS A 7 -9.73 -25.09 -7.63
C CYS A 7 -8.26 -24.85 -8.03
N GLY A 8 -7.30 -25.10 -7.15
CA GLY A 8 -5.87 -24.96 -7.42
C GLY A 8 -5.36 -23.52 -7.58
N LYS A 9 -6.25 -22.52 -7.60
CA LYS A 9 -5.93 -21.09 -7.76
C LYS A 9 -5.13 -20.57 -6.57
N ARG A 10 -4.14 -19.72 -6.87
CA ARG A 10 -3.32 -19.01 -5.87
C ARG A 10 -3.98 -17.68 -5.51
N PHE A 11 -3.94 -17.33 -4.24
CA PHE A 11 -4.41 -16.04 -3.74
C PHE A 11 -3.47 -15.53 -2.65
N VAL A 12 -3.52 -14.23 -2.39
CA VAL A 12 -2.77 -13.59 -1.32
C VAL A 12 -3.79 -12.97 -0.37
N VAL A 13 -3.53 -13.06 0.93
CA VAL A 13 -4.47 -12.66 1.99
C VAL A 13 -4.76 -11.16 1.95
N ASP A 14 -3.76 -10.39 1.54
CA ASP A 14 -3.77 -8.93 1.42
C ASP A 14 -4.28 -8.43 0.06
N ARG A 15 -4.85 -9.30 -0.78
CA ARG A 15 -5.36 -8.90 -2.10
C ARG A 15 -6.48 -7.87 -1.94
N GLY A 16 -6.29 -6.69 -2.52
CA GLY A 16 -7.22 -5.55 -2.40
C GLY A 16 -6.93 -4.64 -1.21
N GLN A 17 -5.95 -4.96 -0.36
CA GLN A 17 -5.50 -4.07 0.71
C GLN A 17 -4.43 -3.10 0.21
N LEU A 18 -4.31 -1.95 0.86
CA LEU A 18 -3.24 -0.97 0.60
C LEU A 18 -1.85 -1.61 0.67
N THR A 19 -1.67 -2.58 1.54
CA THR A 19 -0.39 -3.27 1.77
C THR A 19 -0.09 -4.39 0.76
N PHE A 20 -0.97 -4.65 -0.22
CA PHE A 20 -0.80 -5.72 -1.20
C PHE A 20 0.58 -5.72 -1.90
N TYR A 21 1.32 -6.82 -1.86
CA TYR A 21 2.71 -6.90 -2.39
C TYR A 21 3.72 -5.94 -1.74
N SER A 22 3.39 -5.33 -0.60
CA SER A 22 4.38 -4.60 0.19
C SER A 22 5.23 -5.58 0.99
N HIS A 23 6.55 -5.39 0.98
CA HIS A 23 7.46 -6.07 1.91
C HIS A 23 7.67 -5.27 3.20
N GLN A 24 6.92 -4.18 3.41
CA GLN A 24 7.01 -3.34 4.60
C GLN A 24 5.92 -3.73 5.60
N ASP A 25 6.29 -3.74 6.88
CA ASP A 25 5.38 -4.02 7.98
C ASP A 25 4.24 -2.99 8.06
N GLN A 26 3.11 -3.42 8.63
CA GLN A 26 1.94 -2.57 8.85
C GLN A 26 2.27 -1.31 9.67
N SER A 27 3.19 -1.40 10.63
CA SER A 27 3.61 -0.25 11.45
C SER A 27 4.21 0.88 10.59
N LYS A 28 5.03 0.53 9.59
CA LYS A 28 5.61 1.51 8.65
C LYS A 28 4.56 2.16 7.77
N TRP A 29 3.52 1.41 7.39
CA TRP A 29 2.37 1.95 6.67
C TRP A 29 1.58 2.94 7.53
N ASN A 30 1.34 2.62 8.80
CA ASN A 30 0.63 3.51 9.71
C ASN A 30 1.36 4.85 9.87
N GLU A 31 2.68 4.80 10.11
CA GLU A 31 3.53 6.00 10.18
C GLU A 31 3.48 6.80 8.87
N LEU A 32 3.61 6.13 7.73
CA LEU A 32 3.58 6.80 6.42
C LEU A 32 2.23 7.47 6.14
N ILE A 33 1.12 6.86 6.56
CA ILE A 33 -0.22 7.46 6.41
C ILE A 33 -0.31 8.75 7.24
N LEU A 34 0.09 8.70 8.51
CA LEU A 34 0.09 9.87 9.39
C LEU A 34 1.00 10.98 8.86
N ASP A 35 2.24 10.64 8.47
CA ASP A 35 3.20 11.59 7.92
C ASP A 35 2.70 12.21 6.60
N THR A 36 1.97 11.44 5.78
CA THR A 36 1.36 11.96 4.54
C THR A 36 0.24 12.96 4.85
N LEU A 37 -0.63 12.66 5.83
CA LEU A 37 -1.72 13.56 6.23
C LEU A 37 -1.21 14.85 6.90
N ASN A 38 -0.08 14.77 7.60
CA ASN A 38 0.57 15.92 8.24
C ASN A 38 1.48 16.72 7.29
N GLY A 39 1.60 16.32 6.02
CA GLY A 39 2.43 17.02 5.04
C GLY A 39 3.95 16.86 5.26
N VAL A 40 4.39 15.83 5.98
CA VAL A 40 5.80 15.55 6.24
C VAL A 40 6.52 15.18 4.94
N SER A 41 7.76 15.67 4.79
CA SER A 41 8.54 15.41 3.59
C SER A 41 8.87 13.91 3.43
N LEU A 42 9.12 13.48 2.18
CA LEU A 42 9.51 12.10 1.89
C LEU A 42 10.81 11.71 2.60
N LYS A 43 11.76 12.66 2.71
CA LYS A 43 13.07 12.46 3.33
C LYS A 43 12.97 12.23 4.83
N GLU A 44 12.17 13.03 5.52
CA GLU A 44 11.92 12.86 6.96
C GLU A 44 11.21 11.54 7.24
N THR A 45 10.18 11.23 6.46
CA THR A 45 9.45 9.94 6.57
C THR A 45 10.41 8.77 6.36
N ALA A 46 11.27 8.83 5.33
CA ALA A 46 12.25 7.79 4.99
C ALA A 46 13.22 7.49 6.13
N ALA A 47 13.74 8.55 6.76
CA ALA A 47 14.59 8.44 7.93
C ALA A 47 13.84 7.82 9.12
N LYS A 48 12.58 8.23 9.36
CA LYS A 48 11.74 7.76 10.46
C LYS A 48 11.42 6.27 10.38
N ILE A 49 11.00 5.78 9.20
CA ILE A 49 10.63 4.37 9.01
C ILE A 49 11.79 3.49 8.52
N ASN A 50 13.01 4.05 8.44
CA ASN A 50 14.24 3.39 8.01
C ASN A 50 14.10 2.66 6.66
N VAL A 51 13.71 3.41 5.62
CA VAL A 51 13.66 2.94 4.23
C VAL A 51 14.22 3.99 3.28
N ASN A 52 14.52 3.61 2.04
CA ASN A 52 14.95 4.57 1.03
C ASN A 52 13.80 5.54 0.66
N GLU A 53 14.11 6.81 0.39
CA GLU A 53 13.15 7.83 -0.08
C GLU A 53 12.30 7.36 -1.28
N ARG A 54 12.89 6.60 -2.21
CA ARG A 54 12.15 6.02 -3.35
C ARG A 54 11.07 5.04 -2.90
N ASN A 55 11.31 4.27 -1.84
CA ASN A 55 10.29 3.37 -1.29
C ASN A 55 9.15 4.16 -0.64
N VAL A 56 9.47 5.22 0.11
CA VAL A 56 8.45 6.12 0.68
C VAL A 56 7.60 6.74 -0.43
N PHE A 57 8.22 7.22 -1.51
CA PHE A 57 7.50 7.75 -2.66
C PHE A 57 6.53 6.72 -3.23
N ASN A 58 6.98 5.49 -3.50
CA ASN A 58 6.13 4.44 -4.04
C ASN A 58 4.98 4.07 -3.09
N MET A 59 5.24 3.99 -1.78
CA MET A 59 4.23 3.72 -0.77
C MET A 59 3.19 4.84 -0.71
N ARG A 60 3.63 6.11 -0.71
CA ARG A 60 2.74 7.29 -0.70
C ARG A 60 1.92 7.39 -1.99
N HIS A 61 2.54 7.14 -3.14
CA HIS A 61 1.83 7.09 -4.41
C HIS A 61 0.73 6.02 -4.38
N LYS A 62 1.04 4.83 -3.88
CA LYS A 62 0.05 3.74 -3.75
C LYS A 62 -1.11 4.12 -2.83
N LEU A 63 -0.83 4.78 -1.69
CA LEU A 63 -1.86 5.32 -0.80
C LEU A 63 -2.76 6.32 -1.52
N LEU A 64 -2.19 7.32 -2.19
CA LEU A 64 -2.96 8.36 -2.89
C LEU A 64 -3.79 7.79 -4.05
N VAL A 65 -3.24 6.85 -4.81
CA VAL A 65 -3.99 6.15 -5.86
C VAL A 65 -5.17 5.38 -5.26
N SER A 66 -4.96 4.66 -4.14
CA SER A 66 -6.04 3.91 -3.50
C SER A 66 -7.20 4.80 -3.06
N LEU A 67 -6.89 5.99 -2.52
CA LEU A 67 -7.90 6.99 -2.15
C LEU A 67 -8.62 7.56 -3.38
N GLY A 68 -7.89 7.86 -4.46
CA GLY A 68 -8.50 8.36 -5.70
C GLY A 68 -9.34 7.33 -6.47
N THR A 69 -9.05 6.03 -6.31
CA THR A 69 -9.86 4.95 -6.89
C THR A 69 -11.14 4.68 -6.10
N GLU A 70 -11.19 4.97 -4.80
CA GLU A 70 -12.42 4.89 -4.01
C GLU A 70 -13.44 5.95 -4.45
N GLU A 71 -12.97 7.11 -4.95
CA GLU A 71 -13.83 8.18 -5.48
C GLU A 71 -14.43 7.88 -6.86
N ARG A 72 -13.91 6.87 -7.58
CA ARG A 72 -14.41 6.46 -8.89
C ARG A 72 -14.54 4.95 -8.92
N PRO A 73 -15.73 4.38 -8.62
CA PRO A 73 -15.90 2.94 -8.67
C PRO A 73 -15.54 2.49 -10.08
N ILE A 74 -14.50 1.66 -10.18
CA ILE A 74 -14.15 0.96 -11.40
C ILE A 74 -15.34 0.04 -11.67
N HIS A 75 -16.25 0.49 -12.54
CA HIS A 75 -17.12 -0.44 -13.24
C HIS A 75 -16.18 -1.34 -14.06
N SER A 76 -15.84 -2.48 -13.47
CA SER A 76 -15.28 -3.60 -14.20
C SER A 76 -16.39 -4.12 -15.09
N GLU A 77 -16.60 -3.49 -16.24
CA GLU A 77 -17.34 -4.11 -17.33
C GLU A 77 -16.62 -5.41 -17.71
N LYS A 78 -17.44 -6.45 -17.85
CA LYS A 78 -17.05 -7.84 -18.09
C LYS A 78 -16.46 -8.04 -19.48
#